data_AF-A0A6I8P1A2-F1
#
_entry.id   AF-A0A6I8P1A2-F1
#
_cell.length_a   1.000
_cell.length_b   1.000
_cell.length_c   1.000
_cell.angle_alpha   90.00
_cell.angle_beta   90.00
_cell.angle_gamma   90.00
#
_symmetry.space_group_name_H-M   'P 1'
#
loop_
_entity.id
_entity.type
_entity.pdbx_description
1 polymer ?
#
loop_
_entity_poly.entity_id
_entity_poly.type
_entity_poly.pdbx_seq_one_letter_code
_entity_poly.pdbx_strand_id
1 'polypeptide(L)'
;MVNVAGHSLHPHFTDDVTEAQRSDLPKVTQENGTVKKIISQMTQNLLLSLAARNQFQEIREKFRQPAVDKGTILKAKPQAPQKDILSVCCDPLVLAQQLTHIELERVSNIYPEDLMQIVSHMDSLDNHKCRGDVTKTYTLEAYDNWFNCLSMLVATEICRVVKKKQRTRMVEFFIDVARECFNIGNFNSMMAIISGMNLSPVARLKKTWSKVKTAKFDVLEHHMDPSSNFCNYRTALQGAAQRSQTANSSREKIVIPVFNLFIKDIYFLHKIHTNRLPSGQINFKKFWEISRQIHDFVTWKQVECPFEKDKKIQSYLLTAPIYSEEALFVASFESEGPENHMEKDSWKTLRTTLLNRA
;
A
#
# COMPACT_ATOMS: atom_id res chain seq x y z
N MET A 1 35.53 43.56 -75.01
CA MET A 1 34.22 44.14 -75.34
C MET A 1 33.17 43.04 -75.24
N VAL A 2 32.23 43.26 -74.32
CA VAL A 2 30.88 42.73 -74.11
C VAL A 2 30.31 41.78 -75.18
N ASN A 3 29.84 40.60 -74.77
CA ASN A 3 28.53 40.04 -75.15
C ASN A 3 28.19 38.79 -74.32
N VAL A 4 26.99 38.70 -73.73
CA VAL A 4 26.05 37.55 -73.82
C VAL A 4 24.65 38.04 -73.39
N ALA A 5 23.67 37.84 -74.27
CA ALA A 5 22.24 38.00 -74.07
C ALA A 5 21.59 36.69 -73.55
N GLY A 6 20.43 36.79 -72.89
CA GLY A 6 19.59 35.65 -72.50
C GLY A 6 18.10 36.00 -72.53
N HIS A 7 17.31 35.15 -73.17
CA HIS A 7 15.93 35.33 -73.63
C HIS A 7 14.81 35.21 -72.55
N SER A 8 13.63 35.69 -72.97
CA SER A 8 12.27 35.70 -72.40
C SER A 8 11.70 34.40 -71.82
N LEU A 9 10.67 34.53 -70.96
CA LEU A 9 9.29 34.04 -71.19
C LEU A 9 8.37 34.34 -69.98
N HIS A 10 7.21 34.96 -70.24
CA HIS A 10 6.09 35.14 -69.31
C HIS A 10 5.13 33.95 -69.43
N PRO A 11 4.39 33.59 -68.37
CA PRO A 11 3.04 33.07 -68.56
C PRO A 11 1.99 33.84 -67.76
N HIS A 12 0.87 34.10 -68.43
CA HIS A 12 -0.44 34.33 -67.82
C HIS A 12 -0.93 33.01 -67.21
N PHE A 13 -1.38 33.03 -65.95
CA PHE A 13 -2.29 32.02 -65.41
C PHE A 13 -3.35 32.69 -64.53
N THR A 14 -4.55 32.17 -64.70
CA THR A 14 -5.89 32.66 -64.35
C THR A 14 -6.27 32.53 -62.87
N ASP A 15 -7.00 33.53 -62.36
CA ASP A 15 -7.70 33.57 -61.07
C ASP A 15 -8.90 32.59 -61.03
N ASP A 16 -8.64 31.28 -60.98
CA ASP A 16 -9.72 30.27 -60.90
C ASP A 16 -9.38 29.11 -59.94
N VAL A 17 -8.97 29.45 -58.71
CA VAL A 17 -8.97 28.51 -57.57
C VAL A 17 -10.12 28.87 -56.62
N THR A 18 -11.31 28.48 -57.09
CA THR A 18 -12.44 27.91 -56.35
C THR A 18 -12.79 28.48 -54.97
N GLU A 19 -13.86 29.26 -54.98
CA GLU A 19 -14.73 29.65 -53.87
C GLU A 19 -15.18 28.47 -52.97
N ALA A 20 -15.11 27.23 -53.47
CA ALA A 20 -15.38 25.99 -52.73
C ALA A 20 -14.38 25.68 -51.59
N GLN A 21 -13.13 26.16 -51.65
CA GLN A 21 -12.17 25.95 -50.57
C GLN A 21 -12.33 26.95 -49.42
N ARG A 22 -12.98 28.10 -49.64
CA ARG A 22 -13.29 29.08 -48.57
C ARG A 22 -14.52 28.70 -47.74
N SER A 23 -15.43 27.85 -48.25
CA SER A 23 -16.65 27.44 -47.54
C SER A 23 -16.44 26.36 -46.47
N ASP A 24 -15.34 25.61 -46.54
CA ASP A 24 -15.06 24.51 -45.59
C ASP A 24 -14.11 24.92 -44.44
N LEU A 25 -13.36 26.02 -44.58
CA LEU A 25 -12.55 26.58 -43.49
C LEU A 25 -13.36 26.95 -42.23
N PRO A 26 -14.55 27.57 -42.33
CA PRO A 26 -15.40 27.85 -41.16
C PRO A 26 -15.91 26.58 -40.49
N LYS A 27 -16.25 25.54 -41.26
CA LYS A 27 -16.74 24.26 -40.72
C LYS A 27 -15.64 23.47 -40.00
N VAL A 28 -14.44 23.41 -40.58
CA VAL A 28 -13.28 22.75 -39.96
C VAL A 28 -12.81 23.49 -38.70
N THR A 29 -12.85 24.83 -38.69
CA THR A 29 -12.53 25.62 -37.48
C THR A 29 -13.61 25.52 -36.40
N GLN A 30 -14.88 25.43 -36.79
CA GLN A 30 -16.01 25.24 -35.87
C GLN A 30 -16.06 23.80 -35.30
N GLU A 31 -15.76 22.78 -36.09
CA GLU A 31 -15.56 21.40 -35.63
C GLU A 31 -14.35 21.31 -34.70
N ASN A 32 -13.21 21.92 -35.03
CA ASN A 32 -12.05 21.99 -34.13
C ASN A 32 -12.37 22.74 -32.82
N GLY A 33 -13.17 23.80 -32.89
CA GLY A 33 -13.65 24.54 -31.73
C GLY A 33 -14.57 23.69 -30.85
N THR A 34 -15.44 22.90 -31.47
CA THR A 34 -16.36 21.98 -30.79
C THR A 34 -15.59 20.82 -30.13
N VAL A 35 -14.64 20.22 -30.84
CA VAL A 35 -13.75 19.17 -30.31
C VAL A 35 -12.91 19.70 -29.14
N LYS A 36 -12.31 20.90 -29.25
CA LYS A 36 -11.59 21.53 -28.14
C LYS A 36 -12.49 21.76 -26.92
N LYS A 37 -13.74 22.17 -27.14
CA LYS A 37 -14.72 22.39 -26.06
C LYS A 37 -15.11 21.07 -25.37
N ILE A 38 -15.30 20.00 -26.15
CA ILE A 38 -15.57 18.66 -25.63
C ILE A 38 -14.38 18.15 -24.81
N ILE A 39 -13.15 18.26 -25.34
CA ILE A 39 -11.92 17.86 -24.63
C ILE A 39 -11.79 18.65 -23.32
N SER A 40 -11.97 19.98 -23.36
CA SER A 40 -11.90 20.81 -22.15
C SER A 40 -12.94 20.41 -21.11
N GLN A 41 -14.17 20.08 -21.53
CA GLN A 41 -15.22 19.62 -20.64
C GLN A 41 -14.90 18.25 -20.04
N MET A 42 -14.38 17.31 -20.85
CA MET A 42 -13.93 16.01 -20.38
C MET A 42 -12.78 16.14 -19.37
N THR A 43 -11.80 17.01 -19.64
CA THR A 43 -10.70 17.31 -18.72
C THR A 43 -11.20 17.91 -17.41
N GLN A 44 -12.16 18.83 -17.47
CA GLN A 44 -12.74 19.44 -16.26
C GLN A 44 -13.54 18.44 -15.42
N ASN A 45 -14.34 17.58 -16.07
CA ASN A 45 -15.08 16.51 -15.40
C ASN A 45 -14.13 15.47 -14.77
N LEU A 46 -13.04 15.15 -15.46
CA LEU A 46 -12.00 14.28 -14.94
C LEU A 46 -11.31 14.89 -13.72
N LEU A 47 -10.93 16.18 -13.78
CA LEU A 47 -10.33 16.91 -12.66
C LEU A 47 -11.26 16.94 -11.44
N LEU A 48 -12.55 17.19 -11.63
CA LEU A 48 -13.55 17.17 -10.55
C LEU A 48 -13.70 15.76 -9.96
N SER A 49 -13.72 14.72 -10.80
CA SER A 49 -13.82 13.33 -10.35
C SER A 49 -12.58 12.88 -9.56
N LEU A 50 -11.38 13.28 -10.02
CA LEU A 50 -10.12 13.02 -9.33
C LEU A 50 -10.04 13.79 -8.01
N ALA A 51 -10.44 15.05 -7.99
CA ALA A 51 -10.49 15.87 -6.77
C ALA A 51 -11.45 15.27 -5.74
N ALA A 52 -12.65 14.86 -6.16
CA ALA A 52 -13.60 14.17 -5.30
C ALA A 52 -13.01 12.86 -4.75
N ARG A 53 -12.39 12.03 -5.60
CA ARG A 53 -11.77 10.77 -5.20
C ARG A 53 -10.64 10.97 -4.19
N ASN A 54 -9.77 11.96 -4.40
CA ASN A 54 -8.71 12.33 -3.46
C ASN A 54 -9.29 12.85 -2.14
N GLN A 55 -10.32 13.70 -2.18
CA GLN A 55 -11.02 14.16 -0.96
C GLN A 55 -11.66 12.99 -0.21
N PHE A 56 -12.29 12.03 -0.90
CA PHE A 56 -12.84 10.83 -0.26
C PHE A 56 -11.76 9.94 0.35
N GLN A 57 -10.61 9.78 -0.29
CA GLN A 57 -9.46 9.06 0.26
C GLN A 57 -8.90 9.77 1.50
N GLU A 58 -8.68 11.09 1.41
CA GLU A 58 -8.23 11.88 2.55
C GLU A 58 -9.23 11.85 3.71
N ILE A 59 -10.53 11.99 3.44
CA ILE A 59 -11.59 11.94 4.44
C ILE A 59 -11.64 10.53 5.05
N ARG A 60 -11.47 9.46 4.27
CA ARG A 60 -11.42 8.08 4.75
C ARG A 60 -10.23 7.82 5.67
N GLU A 61 -9.04 8.33 5.32
CA GLU A 61 -7.85 8.25 6.17
C GLU A 61 -7.98 9.18 7.41
N LYS A 62 -8.63 10.34 7.30
CA LYS A 62 -8.97 11.23 8.44
C LYS A 62 -10.05 10.65 9.36
N PHE A 63 -10.97 9.82 8.85
CA PHE A 63 -12.03 9.15 9.62
C PHE A 63 -11.54 7.89 10.35
N ARG A 64 -10.35 7.38 10.04
CA ARG A 64 -9.64 6.44 10.91
C ARG A 64 -9.12 7.23 12.11
N GLN A 65 -10.02 7.57 13.03
CA GLN A 65 -9.61 8.18 14.29
C GLN A 65 -8.74 7.18 15.04
N PRO A 66 -7.52 7.54 15.48
CA PRO A 66 -6.86 6.79 16.55
C PRO A 66 -7.84 6.76 17.70
N ALA A 67 -8.29 5.56 18.07
CA ALA A 67 -9.35 5.42 19.03
C ALA A 67 -8.78 5.62 20.42
N VAL A 68 -9.16 6.76 21.00
CA VAL A 68 -9.05 7.16 22.41
C VAL A 68 -7.63 7.04 22.95
N ASP A 69 -6.99 8.21 22.99
CA ASP A 69 -5.94 8.49 23.95
C ASP A 69 -6.44 8.08 25.32
N LYS A 70 -5.88 6.99 25.80
CA LYS A 70 -6.19 6.38 27.07
C LYS A 70 -5.62 7.30 28.21
N GLY A 71 -5.27 8.56 27.94
CA GLY A 71 -5.07 9.61 28.95
C GLY A 71 -6.26 9.79 29.90
N THR A 72 -7.46 9.34 29.55
CA THR A 72 -8.64 9.27 30.45
C THR A 72 -8.85 7.91 31.15
N ILE A 73 -7.99 6.89 30.96
CA ILE A 73 -8.20 5.50 31.44
C ILE A 73 -8.49 5.43 32.93
N LEU A 74 -7.77 6.21 33.74
CA LEU A 74 -7.76 5.96 35.19
C LEU A 74 -9.10 6.29 35.87
N LYS A 75 -10.07 6.87 35.15
CA LYS A 75 -11.40 7.21 35.69
C LYS A 75 -12.61 6.84 34.81
N ALA A 76 -12.46 6.20 33.65
CA ALA A 76 -13.60 5.95 32.77
C ALA A 76 -14.34 4.63 33.11
N LYS A 77 -15.65 4.74 33.39
CA LYS A 77 -16.65 3.65 33.49
C LYS A 77 -16.57 2.70 32.26
N PRO A 78 -17.05 1.44 32.35
CA PRO A 78 -16.99 0.49 31.23
C PRO A 78 -17.70 1.07 30.01
N GLN A 79 -16.97 1.34 28.93
CA GLN A 79 -17.55 1.67 27.65
C GLN A 79 -18.36 0.46 27.15
N ALA A 80 -19.43 0.73 26.38
CA ALA A 80 -20.29 -0.29 25.79
C ALA A 80 -19.47 -1.38 25.08
N PRO A 81 -19.95 -2.64 25.01
CA PRO A 81 -19.19 -3.73 24.39
C PRO A 81 -18.90 -3.40 22.92
N GLN A 82 -17.67 -2.98 22.64
CA GLN A 82 -17.20 -2.77 21.27
C GLN A 82 -17.15 -4.14 20.58
N LYS A 83 -17.82 -4.24 19.42
CA LYS A 83 -17.80 -5.45 18.60
C LYS A 83 -16.36 -5.84 18.26
N ASP A 84 -16.09 -7.13 18.32
CA ASP A 84 -14.78 -7.69 17.95
C ASP A 84 -14.71 -8.33 16.59
N ILE A 85 -13.49 -8.50 16.06
CA ILE A 85 -13.32 -9.08 14.72
C ILE A 85 -13.98 -10.45 14.64
N LEU A 86 -13.90 -11.26 15.70
CA LEU A 86 -14.51 -12.60 15.78
C LEU A 86 -16.05 -12.55 15.76
N SER A 87 -16.66 -11.47 16.24
CA SER A 87 -18.11 -11.22 16.16
C SER A 87 -18.57 -10.77 14.77
N VAL A 88 -17.64 -10.26 13.94
CA VAL A 88 -17.91 -9.81 12.58
C VAL A 88 -17.59 -10.92 11.57
N CYS A 89 -16.46 -11.61 11.74
CA CYS A 89 -15.99 -12.73 10.94
C CYS A 89 -15.25 -13.73 11.82
N CYS A 90 -15.75 -14.97 11.89
CA CYS A 90 -15.10 -16.05 12.63
C CYS A 90 -14.37 -17.06 11.74
N ASP A 91 -14.39 -16.87 10.41
CA ASP A 91 -13.71 -17.70 9.43
C ASP A 91 -12.40 -17.03 8.97
N PRO A 92 -11.22 -17.60 9.27
CA PRO A 92 -9.93 -17.05 8.87
C PRO A 92 -9.77 -16.86 7.36
N LEU A 93 -10.31 -17.78 6.55
CA LEU A 93 -10.21 -17.73 5.10
C LEU A 93 -11.02 -16.54 4.56
N VAL A 94 -12.25 -16.36 5.04
CA VAL A 94 -13.10 -15.24 4.63
C VAL A 94 -12.44 -13.92 5.00
N LEU A 95 -11.82 -13.81 6.18
CA LEU A 95 -11.10 -12.59 6.56
C LEU A 95 -9.90 -12.33 5.65
N ALA A 96 -9.09 -13.36 5.35
CA ALA A 96 -7.96 -13.25 4.43
C ALA A 96 -8.38 -12.83 3.01
N GLN A 97 -9.54 -13.31 2.53
CA GLN A 97 -10.12 -12.89 1.26
C GLN A 97 -10.52 -11.40 1.28
N GLN A 98 -11.11 -10.90 2.38
CA GLN A 98 -11.46 -9.48 2.49
C GLN A 98 -10.22 -8.59 2.61
N LEU A 99 -9.17 -9.04 3.33
CA LEU A 99 -7.89 -8.35 3.34
C LEU A 99 -7.30 -8.27 1.93
N THR A 100 -7.35 -9.38 1.18
CA THR A 100 -6.86 -9.44 -0.22
C THR A 100 -7.63 -8.48 -1.13
N HIS A 101 -8.95 -8.34 -0.95
CA HIS A 101 -9.74 -7.31 -1.64
C HIS A 101 -9.22 -5.89 -1.36
N ILE A 102 -9.01 -5.56 -0.08
CA ILE A 102 -8.54 -4.23 0.33
C ILE A 102 -7.14 -3.96 -0.22
N GLU A 103 -6.25 -4.95 -0.17
CA GLU A 103 -4.90 -4.87 -0.71
C GLU A 103 -4.95 -4.60 -2.22
N LEU A 104 -5.66 -5.41 -3.00
CA LEU A 104 -5.78 -5.25 -4.45
C LEU A 104 -6.38 -3.89 -4.85
N GLU A 105 -7.40 -3.41 -4.12
CA GLU A 105 -7.98 -2.07 -4.34
C GLU A 105 -6.96 -0.94 -4.06
N ARG A 106 -6.04 -1.14 -3.12
CA ARG A 106 -4.99 -0.16 -2.81
C ARG A 106 -3.83 -0.23 -3.80
N VAL A 107 -3.30 -1.42 -4.09
CA VAL A 107 -2.19 -1.57 -5.08
C VAL A 107 -2.59 -1.20 -6.49
N SER A 108 -3.86 -1.34 -6.88
CA SER A 108 -4.32 -0.91 -8.20
C SER A 108 -4.11 0.58 -8.45
N ASN A 109 -4.07 1.39 -7.38
CA ASN A 109 -3.83 2.84 -7.48
C ASN A 109 -2.34 3.21 -7.58
N ILE A 110 -1.41 2.26 -7.38
CA ILE A 110 0.04 2.53 -7.48
C ILE A 110 0.46 2.44 -8.94
N TYR A 111 1.08 3.49 -9.46
CA TYR A 111 1.53 3.58 -10.84
C TYR A 111 3.05 3.40 -10.96
N PRO A 112 3.57 2.95 -12.12
CA PRO A 112 5.00 2.85 -12.38
C PRO A 112 5.78 4.14 -12.08
N GLU A 113 5.16 5.29 -12.36
CA GLU A 113 5.71 6.61 -12.11
C GLU A 113 5.96 6.84 -10.61
N ASP A 114 5.06 6.37 -9.75
CA ASP A 114 5.21 6.46 -8.29
C ASP A 114 6.47 5.69 -7.84
N LEU A 115 6.67 4.48 -8.38
CA LEU A 115 7.83 3.63 -8.08
C LEU A 115 9.15 4.27 -8.56
N MET A 116 9.14 4.85 -9.77
CA MET A 116 10.28 5.58 -10.33
C MET A 116 10.57 6.87 -9.55
N GLN A 117 9.56 7.46 -8.91
CA GLN A 117 9.74 8.66 -8.13
C GLN A 117 10.55 8.39 -6.85
N ILE A 118 10.32 7.24 -6.18
CA ILE A 118 11.11 6.80 -5.01
C ILE A 118 12.60 6.75 -5.37
N VAL A 119 12.90 6.22 -6.55
CA VAL A 119 14.25 6.11 -7.11
C VAL A 119 14.89 7.49 -7.27
N SER A 120 14.14 8.47 -7.77
CA SER A 120 14.63 9.84 -8.01
C SER A 120 14.71 10.71 -6.75
N HIS A 121 13.76 10.60 -5.81
CA HIS A 121 13.70 11.42 -4.60
C HIS A 121 14.75 11.02 -3.58
N MET A 122 15.08 9.74 -3.47
CA MET A 122 16.12 9.25 -2.55
C MET A 122 17.56 9.54 -3.03
N ASP A 123 17.75 10.10 -4.22
CA ASP A 123 19.00 10.72 -4.66
C ASP A 123 19.12 12.18 -4.20
N SER A 124 17.99 12.85 -3.91
CA SER A 124 17.95 14.27 -3.53
C SER A 124 18.14 14.52 -2.03
N LEU A 125 18.16 13.48 -1.19
CA LEU A 125 18.50 13.65 0.23
C LEU A 125 19.99 13.97 0.45
N ASP A 126 20.86 13.68 -0.54
CA ASP A 126 22.27 14.09 -0.56
C ASP A 126 22.50 15.48 -1.20
N ASN A 127 21.46 16.10 -1.78
CA ASN A 127 21.57 17.43 -2.39
C ASN A 127 20.29 18.23 -2.13
N HIS A 128 20.36 19.18 -1.20
CA HIS A 128 19.32 20.11 -0.71
C HIS A 128 18.62 21.00 -1.78
N LYS A 129 18.37 20.53 -2.99
CA LYS A 129 17.69 21.28 -4.05
C LYS A 129 16.86 20.34 -4.92
N CYS A 130 15.71 19.91 -4.42
CA CYS A 130 14.54 19.57 -5.24
C CYS A 130 13.30 19.48 -4.33
N ARG A 131 12.71 20.63 -4.01
CA ARG A 131 11.38 20.73 -3.39
C ARG A 131 10.30 20.48 -4.47
N GLY A 132 10.41 19.36 -5.17
CA GLY A 132 9.53 18.95 -6.26
C GLY A 132 8.36 18.12 -5.71
N ASP A 133 7.23 18.79 -5.51
CA ASP A 133 5.88 18.23 -5.35
C ASP A 133 5.74 17.04 -4.36
N VAL A 134 5.62 17.39 -3.08
CA VAL A 134 5.26 16.50 -1.95
C VAL A 134 3.89 15.81 -2.14
N THR A 135 3.11 16.24 -3.14
CA THR A 135 1.75 15.76 -3.43
C THR A 135 1.69 14.39 -4.13
N LYS A 136 2.80 13.87 -4.68
CA LYS A 136 2.79 12.65 -5.53
C LYS A 136 3.17 11.35 -4.82
N THR A 137 3.68 11.38 -3.59
CA THR A 137 3.97 10.16 -2.79
C THR A 137 2.78 9.66 -1.96
N TYR A 138 1.64 10.37 -1.97
CA TYR A 138 0.48 10.06 -1.14
C TYR A 138 -0.03 8.63 -1.33
N THR A 139 -0.01 8.08 -2.54
CA THR A 139 -0.51 6.72 -2.79
C THR A 139 0.40 5.65 -2.17
N LEU A 140 1.72 5.85 -2.24
CA LEU A 140 2.70 4.93 -1.66
C LEU A 140 2.67 5.01 -0.14
N GLU A 141 2.62 6.22 0.40
CA GLU A 141 2.47 6.47 1.84
C GLU A 141 1.15 5.90 2.37
N ALA A 142 0.05 6.04 1.64
CA ALA A 142 -1.24 5.47 2.02
C ALA A 142 -1.22 3.94 2.00
N TYR A 143 -0.42 3.32 1.13
CA TYR A 143 -0.28 1.87 1.09
C TYR A 143 0.61 1.35 2.23
N ASP A 144 1.72 2.02 2.53
CA ASP A 144 2.52 1.73 3.73
C ASP A 144 1.72 1.97 5.02
N ASN A 145 0.94 3.04 5.09
CA ASN A 145 0.05 3.31 6.21
C ASN A 145 -0.98 2.19 6.42
N TRP A 146 -1.49 1.58 5.34
CA TRP A 146 -2.37 0.42 5.45
C TRP A 146 -1.69 -0.77 6.13
N PHE A 147 -0.44 -1.09 5.75
CA PHE A 147 0.35 -2.13 6.40
C PHE A 147 0.50 -1.88 7.91
N ASN A 148 0.86 -0.65 8.28
CA ASN A 148 1.05 -0.25 9.67
C ASN A 148 -0.27 -0.33 10.46
N CYS A 149 -1.36 0.14 9.87
CA CYS A 149 -2.68 0.09 10.49
C CYS A 149 -3.19 -1.35 10.67
N LEU A 150 -2.96 -2.24 9.70
CA LEU A 150 -3.32 -3.65 9.85
C LEU A 150 -2.53 -4.31 10.99
N SER A 151 -1.22 -4.04 11.06
CA SER A 151 -0.36 -4.53 12.15
C SER A 151 -0.86 -4.06 13.53
N MET A 152 -1.18 -2.77 13.64
CA MET A 152 -1.69 -2.17 14.88
C MET A 152 -3.11 -2.62 15.22
N LEU A 153 -3.96 -2.86 14.22
CA LEU A 153 -5.29 -3.43 14.41
C LEU A 153 -5.20 -4.83 15.01
N VAL A 154 -4.33 -5.70 14.49
CA VAL A 154 -4.10 -7.05 15.03
C VAL A 154 -3.67 -6.98 16.50
N ALA A 155 -2.70 -6.11 16.83
CA ALA A 155 -2.28 -5.92 18.21
C ALA A 155 -3.42 -5.38 19.10
N THR A 156 -4.23 -4.46 18.58
CA THR A 156 -5.39 -3.90 19.29
C THR A 156 -6.43 -4.98 19.60
N GLU A 157 -6.77 -5.79 18.60
CA GLU A 157 -7.70 -6.91 18.72
C GLU A 157 -7.25 -7.92 19.78
N ILE A 158 -5.95 -8.20 19.88
CA ILE A 158 -5.41 -9.13 20.87
C ILE A 158 -5.37 -8.48 22.27
N CYS A 159 -4.78 -7.29 22.40
CA CYS A 159 -4.54 -6.64 23.69
C CYS A 159 -5.83 -6.18 24.38
N ARG A 160 -6.89 -5.85 23.64
CA ARG A 160 -8.17 -5.44 24.25
C ARG A 160 -8.96 -6.59 24.86
N VAL A 161 -8.63 -7.85 24.54
CA VAL A 161 -9.35 -9.01 25.04
C VAL A 161 -8.90 -9.33 26.47
N VAL A 162 -9.76 -9.01 27.44
CA VAL A 162 -9.46 -9.16 28.88
C VAL A 162 -9.31 -10.65 29.28
N LYS A 163 -10.22 -11.52 28.82
CA LYS A 163 -10.23 -12.93 29.24
C LYS A 163 -9.17 -13.73 28.48
N LYS A 164 -8.20 -14.30 29.21
CA LYS A 164 -7.09 -15.11 28.66
C LYS A 164 -7.53 -16.16 27.62
N LYS A 165 -8.58 -16.94 27.90
CA LYS A 165 -9.08 -17.98 26.97
C LYS A 165 -9.55 -17.39 25.63
N GLN A 166 -10.23 -16.23 25.66
CA GLN A 166 -10.66 -15.54 24.45
C GLN A 166 -9.47 -14.93 23.72
N ARG A 167 -8.49 -14.40 24.47
CA ARG A 167 -7.27 -13.82 23.88
C ARG A 167 -6.41 -14.87 23.17
N THR A 168 -6.26 -16.06 23.76
CA THR A 168 -5.61 -17.21 23.08
C THR A 168 -6.31 -17.53 21.76
N ARG A 169 -7.65 -17.59 21.75
CA ARG A 169 -8.44 -17.82 20.52
C ARG A 169 -8.22 -16.70 19.49
N MET A 170 -8.11 -15.44 19.92
CA MET A 170 -7.84 -14.30 19.03
C MET A 170 -6.47 -14.43 18.36
N VAL A 171 -5.43 -14.80 19.12
CA VAL A 171 -4.09 -15.04 18.57
C VAL A 171 -4.11 -16.21 17.56
N GLU A 172 -4.71 -17.34 17.93
CA GLU A 172 -4.83 -18.50 17.03
C GLU A 172 -5.61 -18.18 15.75
N PHE A 173 -6.65 -17.36 15.86
CA PHE A 173 -7.40 -16.87 14.71
C PHE A 173 -6.52 -16.07 13.75
N PHE A 174 -5.73 -15.10 14.24
CA PHE A 174 -4.84 -14.32 13.37
C PHE A 174 -3.70 -15.15 12.78
N ILE A 175 -3.21 -16.17 13.48
CA ILE A 175 -2.25 -17.14 12.91
C ILE A 175 -2.87 -17.86 11.72
N ASP A 176 -4.11 -18.33 11.85
CA ASP A 176 -4.80 -18.98 10.74
C ASP A 176 -5.10 -17.99 9.59
N VAL A 177 -5.46 -16.73 9.88
CA VAL A 177 -5.65 -15.70 8.85
C VAL A 177 -4.36 -15.43 8.09
N ALA A 178 -3.23 -15.30 8.78
CA ALA A 178 -1.92 -15.10 8.15
C ALA A 178 -1.53 -16.29 7.24
N ARG A 179 -1.84 -17.52 7.65
CA ARG A 179 -1.66 -18.71 6.81
C ARG A 179 -2.54 -18.65 5.56
N GLU A 180 -3.80 -18.25 5.68
CA GLU A 180 -4.66 -18.11 4.51
C GLU A 180 -4.21 -16.97 3.57
N CYS A 181 -3.67 -15.87 4.11
CA CYS A 181 -3.01 -14.83 3.32
C CYS A 181 -1.82 -15.41 2.53
N PHE A 182 -0.95 -16.22 3.16
CA PHE A 182 0.14 -16.92 2.47
C PHE A 182 -0.38 -17.81 1.32
N ASN A 183 -1.39 -18.64 1.60
CA ASN A 183 -1.99 -19.55 0.62
C ASN A 183 -2.59 -18.83 -0.58
N ILE A 184 -3.19 -17.65 -0.36
CA ILE A 184 -3.76 -16.80 -1.41
C ILE A 184 -2.66 -16.14 -2.26
N GLY A 185 -1.44 -15.97 -1.72
CA GLY A 185 -0.38 -15.15 -2.33
C GLY A 185 -0.41 -13.69 -1.87
N ASN A 186 -1.13 -13.38 -0.79
CA ASN A 186 -1.14 -12.07 -0.14
C ASN A 186 -0.05 -11.99 0.94
N PHE A 187 1.19 -11.80 0.53
CA PHE A 187 2.33 -11.76 1.44
C PHE A 187 2.37 -10.46 2.26
N ASN A 188 1.85 -9.35 1.72
CA ASN A 188 1.81 -8.07 2.43
C ASN A 188 0.97 -8.14 3.71
N SER A 189 -0.29 -8.60 3.61
CA SER A 189 -1.16 -8.75 4.78
C SER A 189 -0.65 -9.83 5.73
N MET A 190 -0.08 -10.94 5.22
CA MET A 190 0.56 -11.94 6.07
C MET A 190 1.65 -11.31 6.94
N MET A 191 2.56 -10.55 6.33
CA MET A 191 3.66 -9.90 7.04
C MET A 191 3.15 -8.85 8.03
N ALA A 192 2.11 -8.08 7.70
CA ALA A 192 1.48 -7.13 8.61
C ALA A 192 0.89 -7.82 9.85
N ILE A 193 0.20 -8.95 9.66
CA ILE A 193 -0.38 -9.73 10.76
C ILE A 193 0.71 -10.31 11.68
N ILE A 194 1.78 -10.87 11.11
CA ILE A 194 2.94 -11.37 11.87
C ILE A 194 3.59 -10.20 12.64
N SER A 195 3.80 -9.06 11.97
CA SER A 195 4.38 -7.87 12.58
C SER A 195 3.55 -7.37 13.77
N GLY A 196 2.21 -7.34 13.64
CA GLY A 196 1.29 -6.99 14.72
C GLY A 196 1.38 -7.92 15.93
N MET A 197 1.53 -9.22 15.71
CA MET A 197 1.72 -10.19 16.80
C MET A 197 3.11 -10.10 17.46
N ASN A 198 4.12 -9.66 16.71
CA ASN A 198 5.49 -9.46 17.19
C ASN A 198 5.73 -8.10 17.86
N LEU A 199 4.75 -7.20 17.86
CA LEU A 199 4.81 -5.98 18.66
C LEU A 199 4.98 -6.33 20.15
N SER A 200 5.91 -5.63 20.82
CA SER A 200 6.23 -5.78 22.24
C SER A 200 5.01 -5.95 23.18
N PRO A 201 3.93 -5.12 23.10
CA PRO A 201 2.76 -5.29 23.95
C PRO A 201 2.03 -6.64 23.76
N VAL A 202 2.14 -7.29 22.60
CA VAL A 202 1.59 -8.62 22.34
C VAL A 202 2.60 -9.71 22.72
N ALA A 203 3.85 -9.57 22.30
CA ALA A 203 4.93 -10.55 22.53
C ALA A 203 5.21 -10.81 24.02
N ARG A 204 4.92 -9.84 24.90
CA ARG A 204 5.07 -9.96 26.35
C ARG A 204 3.99 -10.79 27.05
N LEU A 205 2.89 -11.13 26.39
CA LEU A 205 1.75 -11.85 26.99
C LEU A 205 2.05 -13.35 27.19
N LYS A 206 3.07 -13.70 27.98
CA LYS A 206 3.63 -15.06 28.09
C LYS A 206 2.59 -16.08 28.56
N LYS A 207 1.64 -15.69 29.41
CA LYS A 207 0.56 -16.60 29.87
C LYS A 207 -0.43 -16.91 28.77
N THR A 208 -0.64 -15.99 27.82
CA THR A 208 -1.42 -16.24 26.61
C THR A 208 -0.65 -17.15 25.65
N TRP A 209 0.59 -16.80 25.32
CA TRP A 209 1.43 -17.55 24.38
C TRP A 209 1.66 -18.99 24.81
N SER A 210 1.82 -19.26 26.11
CA SER A 210 1.91 -20.64 26.64
C SER A 210 0.68 -21.52 26.40
N LYS A 211 -0.45 -20.94 25.95
CA LYS A 211 -1.68 -21.66 25.59
C LYS A 211 -1.94 -21.70 24.09
N VAL A 212 -1.21 -20.92 23.29
CA VAL A 212 -1.32 -20.89 21.84
C VAL A 212 -0.55 -22.06 21.24
N LYS A 213 -1.11 -22.70 20.21
CA LYS A 213 -0.36 -23.68 19.40
C LYS A 213 0.56 -22.95 18.41
N THR A 214 1.80 -22.70 18.81
CA THR A 214 2.73 -21.84 18.05
C THR A 214 3.28 -22.47 16.77
N ALA A 215 3.22 -23.79 16.59
CA ALA A 215 3.85 -24.46 15.44
C ALA A 215 3.49 -23.84 14.07
N LYS A 216 2.24 -23.39 13.87
CA LYS A 216 1.83 -22.69 12.64
C LYS A 216 2.45 -21.30 12.54
N PHE A 217 2.55 -20.60 13.66
CA PHE A 217 3.18 -19.28 13.74
C PHE A 217 4.69 -19.36 13.48
N ASP A 218 5.37 -20.34 14.08
CA ASP A 218 6.81 -20.56 13.90
C ASP A 218 7.16 -20.80 12.41
N VAL A 219 6.31 -21.53 11.67
CA VAL A 219 6.45 -21.71 10.21
C VAL A 219 6.27 -20.39 9.45
N LEU A 220 5.30 -19.57 9.84
CA LEU A 220 5.07 -18.26 9.23
C LEU A 220 6.23 -17.30 9.49
N GLU A 221 6.77 -17.30 10.71
CA GLU A 221 7.98 -16.53 11.06
C GLU A 221 9.19 -17.00 10.25
N HIS A 222 9.36 -18.31 10.06
CA HIS A 222 10.43 -18.86 9.23
C HIS A 222 10.35 -18.38 7.77
N HIS A 223 9.15 -18.26 7.20
CA HIS A 223 8.98 -17.69 5.87
C HIS A 223 9.39 -16.22 5.79
N MET A 224 9.25 -15.48 6.89
CA MET A 224 9.58 -14.05 6.98
C MET A 224 10.91 -13.75 7.68
N ASP A 225 11.75 -14.77 7.83
CA ASP A 225 13.06 -14.64 8.44
C ASP A 225 13.94 -13.64 7.64
N PRO A 226 14.52 -12.61 8.27
CA PRO A 226 15.28 -11.58 7.57
C PRO A 226 16.65 -12.04 7.07
N SER A 227 17.14 -13.21 7.51
CA SER A 227 18.43 -13.76 7.13
C SER A 227 18.52 -13.96 5.62
N SER A 228 19.74 -13.83 5.08
CA SER A 228 20.00 -13.96 3.64
C SER A 228 19.09 -13.06 2.80
N ASN A 229 18.76 -11.86 3.32
CA ASN A 229 17.85 -10.90 2.72
C ASN A 229 16.46 -11.50 2.41
N PHE A 230 15.83 -12.15 3.40
CA PHE A 230 14.49 -12.75 3.26
C PHE A 230 14.42 -13.86 2.20
N CYS A 231 15.40 -14.77 2.15
CA CYS A 231 15.48 -15.80 1.10
C CYS A 231 14.25 -16.72 1.03
N ASN A 232 13.68 -17.09 2.19
CA ASN A 232 12.51 -17.96 2.27
C ASN A 232 11.27 -17.27 1.67
N TYR A 233 11.01 -16.02 2.06
CA TYR A 233 9.97 -15.19 1.48
C TYR A 233 10.15 -15.04 -0.04
N ARG A 234 11.38 -14.75 -0.49
CA ARG A 234 11.68 -14.57 -1.92
C ARG A 234 11.41 -15.84 -2.72
N THR A 235 11.74 -17.00 -2.16
CA THR A 235 11.44 -18.30 -2.77
C THR A 235 9.93 -18.52 -2.87
N ALA A 236 9.19 -18.21 -1.80
CA ALA A 236 7.73 -18.30 -1.81
C ALA A 236 7.08 -17.32 -2.81
N LEU A 237 7.58 -16.09 -2.92
CA LEU A 237 7.13 -15.10 -3.88
C LEU A 237 7.38 -15.57 -5.32
N GLN A 238 8.56 -16.13 -5.61
CA GLN A 238 8.87 -16.72 -6.91
C GLN A 238 7.91 -17.86 -7.27
N GLY A 239 7.63 -18.75 -6.32
CA GLY A 239 6.64 -19.82 -6.51
C GLY A 239 5.24 -19.27 -6.80
N ALA A 240 4.81 -18.22 -6.10
CA ALA A 240 3.54 -17.55 -6.37
C ALA A 240 3.50 -16.86 -7.74
N ALA A 241 4.60 -16.22 -8.16
CA ALA A 241 4.71 -15.60 -9.49
C ALA A 241 4.63 -16.65 -10.61
N GLN A 242 5.32 -17.79 -10.47
CA GLN A 242 5.22 -18.91 -11.42
C GLN A 242 3.81 -19.50 -11.49
N ARG A 243 3.16 -19.66 -10.32
CA ARG A 243 1.78 -20.13 -10.23
C ARG A 243 0.80 -19.15 -10.90
N SER A 244 1.05 -17.85 -10.81
CA SER A 244 0.26 -16.82 -11.50
C SER A 244 0.40 -16.89 -13.03
N GLN A 245 1.62 -17.14 -13.53
CA GLN A 245 1.88 -17.28 -14.98
C GLN A 245 1.22 -18.51 -15.60
N THR A 246 1.09 -19.59 -14.84
CA THR A 246 0.51 -20.87 -15.27
C THR A 246 -0.94 -21.08 -14.77
N ALA A 247 -1.56 -20.01 -14.26
CA ALA A 247 -2.85 -20.07 -13.59
C ALA A 247 -3.99 -20.47 -14.52
N ASN A 248 -4.82 -21.42 -14.06
CA ASN A 248 -6.06 -21.82 -14.74
C ASN A 248 -7.29 -21.14 -14.13
N SER A 249 -7.12 -20.44 -13.02
CA SER A 249 -8.18 -19.69 -12.33
C SER A 249 -7.72 -18.28 -11.93
N SER A 250 -8.66 -17.34 -11.81
CA SER A 250 -8.35 -15.97 -11.35
C SER A 250 -7.76 -15.94 -9.94
N ARG A 251 -8.07 -16.92 -9.09
CA ARG A 251 -7.52 -17.04 -7.73
C ARG A 251 -6.01 -17.29 -7.75
N GLU A 252 -5.54 -18.15 -8.64
CA GLU A 252 -4.12 -18.51 -8.72
C GLU A 252 -3.25 -17.36 -9.24
N LYS A 253 -3.85 -16.38 -9.91
CA LYS A 253 -3.17 -15.19 -10.43
C LYS A 253 -2.75 -14.19 -9.34
N ILE A 254 -3.35 -14.26 -8.15
CA ILE A 254 -3.10 -13.30 -7.07
C ILE A 254 -1.66 -13.43 -6.57
N VAL A 255 -0.94 -12.30 -6.62
CA VAL A 255 0.38 -12.12 -6.04
C VAL A 255 0.43 -10.72 -5.46
N ILE A 256 0.58 -10.60 -4.14
CA ILE A 256 0.74 -9.30 -3.47
C ILE A 256 2.05 -9.38 -2.67
N PRO A 257 3.15 -8.81 -3.19
CA PRO A 257 4.44 -8.88 -2.53
C PRO A 257 4.44 -8.07 -1.23
N VAL A 258 5.37 -8.36 -0.32
CA VAL A 258 5.70 -7.45 0.78
C VAL A 258 6.26 -6.17 0.17
N PHE A 259 5.44 -5.12 0.17
CA PHE A 259 5.69 -3.92 -0.64
C PHE A 259 6.99 -3.23 -0.25
N ASN A 260 7.27 -3.14 1.04
CA ASN A 260 8.48 -2.48 1.54
C ASN A 260 9.77 -3.19 1.12
N LEU A 261 9.74 -4.52 0.95
CA LEU A 261 10.88 -5.27 0.40
C LEU A 261 11.01 -5.05 -1.10
N PHE A 262 9.89 -5.00 -1.83
CA PHE A 262 9.88 -4.71 -3.26
C PHE A 262 10.45 -3.31 -3.56
N ILE A 263 10.02 -2.27 -2.83
CA ILE A 263 10.58 -0.92 -2.94
C ILE A 263 12.07 -0.89 -2.61
N LYS A 264 12.46 -1.59 -1.54
CA LYS A 264 13.86 -1.71 -1.13
C LYS A 264 14.73 -2.31 -2.24
N ASP A 265 14.23 -3.31 -2.97
CA ASP A 265 14.97 -3.94 -4.08
C ASP A 265 15.16 -2.98 -5.26
N ILE A 266 14.10 -2.25 -5.66
CA ILE A 266 14.19 -1.22 -6.70
C ILE A 266 15.20 -0.13 -6.31
N TYR A 267 15.15 0.31 -5.06
CA TYR A 267 16.08 1.31 -4.52
C TYR A 267 17.54 0.82 -4.57
N PHE A 268 17.81 -0.40 -4.13
CA PHE A 268 19.18 -0.93 -4.16
C PHE A 268 19.70 -1.14 -5.58
N LEU A 269 18.88 -1.64 -6.51
CA LEU A 269 19.26 -1.71 -7.93
C LEU A 269 19.64 -0.35 -8.47
N HIS A 270 18.93 0.70 -8.06
CA HIS A 270 19.25 2.05 -8.45
C HIS A 270 20.56 2.56 -7.86
N LYS A 271 20.77 2.38 -6.55
CA LYS A 271 21.96 2.91 -5.86
C LYS A 271 23.25 2.21 -6.23
N ILE A 272 23.20 0.89 -6.46
CA ILE A 272 24.42 0.08 -6.68
C ILE A 272 24.97 0.28 -8.10
N HIS A 273 24.11 0.58 -9.09
CA HIS A 273 24.52 0.71 -10.48
C HIS A 273 24.53 2.17 -10.95
N THR A 274 25.57 2.58 -11.67
CA THR A 274 25.65 3.93 -12.27
C THR A 274 24.66 4.08 -13.42
N ASN A 275 24.10 5.28 -13.58
CA ASN A 275 23.18 5.61 -14.70
C ASN A 275 23.90 5.57 -16.06
N ARG A 276 25.20 5.82 -16.07
CA ARG A 276 26.07 5.77 -17.25
C ARG A 276 27.25 4.85 -16.99
N LEU A 277 27.67 4.15 -18.04
CA LEU A 277 28.90 3.38 -18.05
C LEU A 277 30.12 4.32 -18.05
N PRO A 278 31.34 3.84 -17.75
CA PRO A 278 32.56 4.65 -17.84
C PRO A 278 32.79 5.27 -19.23
N SER A 279 32.23 4.65 -20.29
CA SER A 279 32.23 5.18 -21.67
C SER A 279 31.32 6.39 -21.89
N GLY A 280 30.55 6.82 -20.88
CA GLY A 280 29.55 7.88 -20.97
C GLY A 280 28.20 7.45 -21.55
N GLN A 281 28.07 6.21 -22.05
CA GLN A 281 26.81 5.65 -22.56
C GLN A 281 25.83 5.32 -21.43
N ILE A 282 24.52 5.28 -21.74
CA ILE A 282 23.48 4.89 -20.79
C ILE A 282 23.65 3.43 -20.39
N ASN A 283 23.55 3.15 -19.08
CA ASN A 283 23.60 1.78 -18.57
C ASN A 283 22.24 1.08 -18.76
N PHE A 284 21.97 0.59 -19.97
CA PHE A 284 20.71 -0.08 -20.31
C PHE A 284 20.41 -1.31 -19.43
N LYS A 285 21.44 -2.04 -18.98
CA LYS A 285 21.26 -3.21 -18.11
C LYS A 285 20.56 -2.84 -16.81
N LYS A 286 21.02 -1.76 -16.15
CA LYS A 286 20.39 -1.24 -14.92
C LYS A 286 18.90 -0.92 -15.14
N PHE A 287 18.60 -0.13 -16.15
CA PHE A 287 17.23 0.30 -16.42
C PHE A 287 16.34 -0.86 -16.84
N TRP A 288 16.87 -1.85 -17.55
CA TRP A 288 16.16 -3.06 -17.90
C TRP A 288 15.81 -3.91 -16.67
N GLU A 289 16.74 -4.07 -15.72
CA GLU A 289 16.49 -4.81 -14.47
C GLU A 289 15.42 -4.13 -13.60
N ILE A 290 15.46 -2.80 -13.48
CA ILE A 290 14.43 -2.01 -12.78
C ILE A 290 13.07 -2.15 -13.51
N SER A 291 13.07 -1.98 -14.83
CA SER A 291 11.86 -2.11 -15.66
C SER A 291 11.21 -3.48 -15.51
N ARG A 292 12.01 -4.55 -15.46
CA ARG A 292 11.52 -5.91 -15.23
C ARG A 292 10.77 -6.05 -13.91
N GLN A 293 11.31 -5.51 -12.81
CA GLN A 293 10.62 -5.57 -11.51
C GLN A 293 9.30 -4.78 -11.51
N ILE A 294 9.31 -3.59 -12.12
CA ILE A 294 8.10 -2.77 -12.25
C ILE A 294 7.06 -3.49 -13.11
N HIS A 295 7.47 -4.14 -14.19
CA HIS A 295 6.59 -4.89 -15.08
C HIS A 295 5.88 -6.05 -14.35
N ASP A 296 6.62 -6.83 -13.55
CA ASP A 296 6.04 -7.90 -12.74
C ASP A 296 4.97 -7.35 -11.79
N PHE A 297 5.27 -6.25 -11.08
CA PHE A 297 4.30 -5.60 -10.19
C PHE A 297 3.07 -5.05 -10.92
N VAL A 298 3.26 -4.44 -12.10
CA VAL A 298 2.16 -3.95 -12.94
C VAL A 298 1.24 -5.10 -13.37
N THR A 299 1.80 -6.27 -13.67
CA THR A 299 1.03 -7.46 -14.02
C THR A 299 0.20 -7.94 -12.82
N TRP A 300 0.81 -8.01 -11.63
CA TRP A 300 0.13 -8.48 -10.43
C TRP A 300 -1.01 -7.57 -9.98
N LYS A 301 -0.88 -6.24 -10.10
CA LYS A 301 -1.93 -5.31 -9.70
C LYS A 301 -3.16 -5.27 -10.63
N GLN A 302 -3.08 -5.88 -11.82
CA GLN A 302 -4.21 -5.97 -12.77
C GLN A 302 -5.20 -7.09 -12.42
N VAL A 303 -4.87 -7.93 -11.44
CA VAL A 303 -5.73 -9.05 -11.03
C VAL A 303 -6.96 -8.53 -10.30
N GLU A 304 -8.13 -8.80 -10.87
CA GLU A 304 -9.40 -8.61 -10.17
C GLU A 304 -9.55 -9.64 -9.05
N CYS A 305 -9.96 -9.18 -7.88
CA CYS A 305 -10.15 -10.06 -6.73
C CYS A 305 -11.34 -11.01 -6.97
N PRO A 306 -11.14 -12.33 -7.03
CA PRO A 306 -12.18 -13.29 -7.40
C PRO A 306 -13.09 -13.70 -6.24
N PHE A 307 -12.84 -13.18 -5.03
CA PHE A 307 -13.60 -13.55 -3.84
C PHE A 307 -14.87 -12.71 -3.71
N GLU A 308 -15.88 -13.24 -3.03
CA GLU A 308 -17.09 -12.45 -2.74
C GLU A 308 -16.76 -11.29 -1.79
N LYS A 309 -17.33 -10.11 -2.07
CA LYS A 309 -17.09 -8.90 -1.27
C LYS A 309 -18.06 -8.83 -0.10
N ASP A 310 -17.55 -8.93 1.13
CA ASP A 310 -18.33 -8.68 2.35
C ASP A 310 -18.10 -7.26 2.87
N LYS A 311 -19.07 -6.38 2.64
CA LYS A 311 -19.00 -4.96 3.03
C LYS A 311 -18.95 -4.76 4.54
N LYS A 312 -19.55 -5.65 5.34
CA LYS A 312 -19.58 -5.54 6.81
C LYS A 312 -18.20 -5.83 7.37
N ILE A 313 -17.54 -6.88 6.89
CA ILE A 313 -16.17 -7.23 7.28
C ILE A 313 -15.20 -6.13 6.84
N GLN A 314 -15.30 -5.67 5.59
CA GLN A 314 -14.44 -4.59 5.10
C GLN A 314 -14.64 -3.29 5.87
N SER A 315 -15.89 -2.90 6.14
CA SER A 315 -16.17 -1.72 6.95
C SER A 315 -15.49 -1.83 8.31
N TYR A 316 -15.58 -2.99 8.97
CA TYR A 316 -14.91 -3.21 10.24
C TYR A 316 -13.38 -3.09 10.12
N LEU A 317 -12.76 -3.79 9.17
CA LEU A 317 -11.30 -3.74 8.94
C LEU A 317 -10.78 -2.32 8.68
N LEU A 318 -11.59 -1.48 8.05
CA LEU A 318 -11.19 -0.13 7.66
C LEU A 318 -11.42 0.90 8.76
N THR A 319 -12.46 0.74 9.58
CA THR A 319 -12.90 1.75 10.56
C THR A 319 -12.79 1.30 12.01
N ALA A 320 -12.34 0.07 12.28
CA ALA A 320 -12.17 -0.41 13.64
C ALA A 320 -11.20 0.50 14.43
N PRO A 321 -11.49 0.73 15.71
CA PRO A 321 -10.63 1.51 16.58
C PRO A 321 -9.25 0.86 16.70
N ILE A 322 -8.19 1.63 16.43
CA ILE A 322 -6.79 1.20 16.60
C ILE A 322 -6.22 1.92 17.81
N TYR A 323 -5.61 1.18 18.72
CA TYR A 323 -4.93 1.73 19.90
C TYR A 323 -3.61 2.39 19.50
N SER A 324 -3.26 3.47 20.18
CA SER A 324 -1.89 3.99 20.19
C SER A 324 -0.95 2.97 20.84
N GLU A 325 0.36 3.11 20.60
CA GLU A 325 1.37 2.26 21.24
C GLU A 325 1.25 2.28 22.77
N GLU A 326 1.07 3.47 23.36
CA GLU A 326 0.84 3.63 24.81
C GLU A 326 -0.41 2.87 25.26
N ALA A 327 -1.53 3.01 24.53
CA ALA A 327 -2.79 2.33 24.85
C ALA A 327 -2.69 0.80 24.74
N LEU A 328 -1.91 0.28 23.78
CA LEU A 328 -1.59 -1.15 23.67
C LEU A 328 -0.82 -1.64 24.89
N PHE A 329 0.20 -0.91 25.33
CA PHE A 329 0.96 -1.29 26.53
C PHE A 329 0.08 -1.26 27.79
N VAL A 330 -0.80 -0.27 27.94
CA VAL A 330 -1.74 -0.26 29.07
C VAL A 330 -2.66 -1.49 29.03
N ALA A 331 -3.30 -1.75 27.88
CA ALA A 331 -4.19 -2.91 27.75
C ALA A 331 -3.44 -4.24 27.95
N SER A 332 -2.17 -4.31 27.53
CA SER A 332 -1.28 -5.46 27.75
C SER A 332 -0.99 -5.67 29.24
N PHE A 333 -0.59 -4.64 29.98
CA PHE A 333 -0.31 -4.73 31.42
C PHE A 333 -1.57 -4.96 32.26
N GLU A 334 -2.72 -4.41 31.85
CA GLU A 334 -4.03 -4.70 32.46
C GLU A 334 -4.43 -6.17 32.26
N SER A 335 -4.12 -6.74 31.08
CA SER A 335 -4.42 -8.13 30.74
C SER A 335 -3.49 -9.14 31.40
N GLU A 336 -2.20 -8.82 31.46
CA GLU A 336 -1.14 -9.61 32.12
C GLU A 336 -0.16 -8.64 32.79
N GLY A 337 -0.19 -8.58 34.12
CA GLY A 337 0.71 -7.72 34.90
C GLY A 337 2.20 -7.99 34.65
N PRO A 338 3.09 -7.07 35.06
CA PRO A 338 4.52 -7.15 34.78
C PRO A 338 5.17 -8.39 35.42
N GLU A 339 5.98 -9.10 34.65
CA GLU A 339 6.59 -10.37 35.07
C GLU A 339 7.97 -10.22 35.72
N ASN A 340 8.71 -9.16 35.37
CA ASN A 340 10.08 -8.91 35.85
C ASN A 340 10.27 -7.45 36.31
N HIS A 341 11.44 -7.15 36.87
CA HIS A 341 11.75 -5.81 37.39
C HIS A 341 11.72 -4.73 36.30
N MET A 342 12.24 -5.00 35.10
CA MET A 342 12.22 -4.06 33.99
C MET A 342 10.79 -3.71 33.59
N GLU A 343 9.91 -4.72 33.45
CA GLU A 343 8.50 -4.50 33.13
C GLU A 343 7.76 -3.75 34.24
N LYS A 344 8.08 -4.00 35.51
CA LYS A 344 7.51 -3.25 36.64
C LYS A 344 7.87 -1.78 36.54
N ASP A 345 9.10 -1.46 36.15
CA ASP A 345 9.55 -0.08 36.02
C ASP A 345 8.97 0.59 34.76
N SER A 346 8.90 -0.12 33.62
CA SER A 346 8.18 0.35 32.43
C SER A 346 6.71 0.64 32.73
N TRP A 347 6.04 -0.23 33.48
CA TRP A 347 4.64 -0.03 33.88
C TRP A 347 4.46 1.18 34.79
N LYS A 348 5.36 1.37 35.78
CA LYS A 348 5.34 2.57 36.63
C LYS A 348 5.54 3.84 35.79
N THR A 349 6.55 3.87 34.92
CA THR A 349 6.83 5.01 34.06
C THR A 349 5.64 5.34 33.17
N LEU A 350 5.05 4.34 32.51
CA LEU A 350 3.87 4.52 31.68
C LEU A 350 2.70 5.11 32.47
N ARG A 351 2.43 4.58 33.68
CA ARG A 351 1.37 5.08 34.55
C ARG A 351 1.63 6.52 35.01
N THR A 352 2.87 6.86 35.36
CA THR A 352 3.27 8.22 35.76
C THR A 352 3.10 9.20 34.59
N THR A 353 3.54 8.83 33.39
CA THR A 353 3.38 9.66 32.19
C THR A 353 1.91 9.93 31.89
N LEU A 354 1.05 8.91 32.01
CA LEU A 354 -0.39 9.07 31.79
C LEU A 354 -1.06 9.93 32.87
N LEU A 355 -0.66 9.76 34.14
CA LEU A 355 -1.14 10.60 35.24
C LEU A 355 -0.74 12.07 35.09
N ASN A 356 0.44 12.35 34.56
CA ASN A 356 0.92 13.72 34.36
C ASN A 356 0.26 14.42 33.14
N ARG A 357 -0.38 13.66 32.25
CA ARG A 357 -1.11 14.17 31.07
C ARG A 357 -2.61 14.35 31.32
N ALA A 358 -3.14 13.80 32.41
CA ALA A 358 -4.55 13.86 32.81
C ALA A 358 -4.81 15.00 33.79
#